data_AF-A0A067BMB1-F1
#
_entry.id   AF-A0A067BMB1-F1
#
_cell.length_a   1.000
_cell.length_b   1.000
_cell.length_c   1.000
_cell.angle_alpha   90.00
_cell.angle_beta   90.00
_cell.angle_gamma   90.00
#
_symmetry.space_group_name_H-M   'P 1'
#
loop_
_entity.id
_entity.type
_entity.pdbx_description
1 polymer ?
#
loop_
_entity_poly.entity_id
_entity_poly.type
_entity_poly.pdbx_seq_one_letter_code
_entity_poly.pdbx_strand_id
1 'polypeptide(L)'
;MLTFQSTLERNAFPVWRDHYVSYLELKALVQKLQRRATFLRQHETGNEAAPCLPPEASDFEAAFVANCVRVEDWYSARLDEFSAQFALLARQWDALATSSDDAKSKTLKTSCIELHRLVHGLYNYARLNYTALRKILKKYLKKCPMAGANHDKLQTELHCQAFATAEAAQRLAADLEAFYTASFHDNDRVLALSELDGWKDDALDWRHVYIGLKMGICLVLTLWVLWHYVFSAVSTRVVLSQTKAYPVYRGVALLLFFHWLWGLTQFVLRSARIDYLYICELDPRTTADYTQVFNDASDLTMVFYANFLLYVQVVSGELSESLLPRGYYPLALVVYVLYRYCIKAWSRQKRLLRVLHDIALTPFFPVSYFHTFVGNYLTSATKMNQDFAWTVCFFATGEFTESDDVVWVCLFVCSSLYSWVWDVVMDWGVGRRPRHEFLATTRIKSRRHVYYAVAIGIDLVLSFSWTLALIPPDAGSPLGTVLLSMQPMMMFMEPMRRAMWSCLAIKNEHLRNTLGFQSTYSLPLHLDPPSSLDEGKASATTYVYKIAALSAGLLCLSVAAIVLG
;
A
#
# COMPACT_ATOMS: atom_id res chain seq x y z
N MET A 1 -22.34 1.85 21.09
CA MET A 1 -21.70 3.01 21.74
C MET A 1 -20.24 2.69 22.01
N LEU A 2 -19.31 3.52 21.51
CA LEU A 2 -17.87 3.35 21.77
C LEU A 2 -17.58 3.59 23.27
N THR A 3 -16.77 2.73 23.88
CA THR A 3 -16.30 2.97 25.25
C THR A 3 -15.33 4.15 25.24
N PHE A 4 -15.31 4.97 26.29
CA PHE A 4 -14.39 6.13 26.35
C PHE A 4 -12.91 5.73 26.14
N GLN A 5 -12.54 4.50 26.52
CA GLN A 5 -11.22 3.93 26.21
C GLN A 5 -10.97 3.86 24.71
N SER A 6 -11.90 3.29 23.94
CA SER A 6 -11.78 3.23 22.47
C SER A 6 -11.77 4.61 21.82
N THR A 7 -12.37 5.61 22.47
CA THR A 7 -12.30 7.02 22.04
C THR A 7 -10.91 7.62 22.32
N LEU A 8 -10.33 7.35 23.49
CA LEU A 8 -8.99 7.81 23.86
C LEU A 8 -7.94 7.18 22.93
N GLU A 9 -7.99 5.86 22.72
CA GLU A 9 -7.05 5.15 21.85
C GLU A 9 -7.15 5.57 20.37
N ARG A 10 -8.36 5.95 19.92
CA ARG A 10 -8.59 6.41 18.53
C ARG A 10 -8.07 7.84 18.31
N ASN A 11 -8.22 8.70 19.31
CA ASN A 11 -7.91 10.12 19.19
C ASN A 11 -6.51 10.47 19.76
N ALA A 12 -5.83 9.50 20.37
CA ALA A 12 -4.46 9.68 20.85
C ALA A 12 -3.49 9.81 19.68
N PHE A 13 -2.57 10.77 19.80
CA PHE A 13 -1.50 10.93 18.83
C PHE A 13 -0.57 9.69 18.91
N PRO A 14 -0.36 8.93 17.81
CA PRO A 14 0.34 7.65 17.87
C PRO A 14 1.76 7.74 18.44
N VAL A 15 2.45 8.85 18.17
CA VAL A 15 3.83 9.11 18.61
C VAL A 15 3.92 9.39 20.11
N TRP A 16 2.86 9.95 20.71
CA TRP A 16 2.86 10.34 22.13
C TRP A 16 2.13 9.36 23.03
N ARG A 17 1.84 8.15 22.51
CA ARG A 17 1.00 7.15 23.17
C ARG A 17 1.45 6.85 24.60
N ASP A 18 2.76 6.75 24.83
CA ASP A 18 3.35 6.37 26.12
C ASP A 18 3.22 7.48 27.18
N HIS A 19 2.99 8.72 26.74
CA HIS A 19 2.82 9.88 27.61
C HIS A 19 1.36 10.13 27.99
N TYR A 20 0.39 9.46 27.36
CA TYR A 20 -1.02 9.57 27.77
C TYR A 20 -1.26 8.90 29.12
N VAL A 21 -2.35 9.29 29.79
CA VAL A 21 -2.79 8.70 31.05
C VAL A 21 -3.02 7.20 30.90
N SER A 22 -2.49 6.41 31.84
CA SER A 22 -2.70 4.96 31.92
C SER A 22 -4.12 4.63 32.41
N TYR A 23 -5.14 4.95 31.61
CA TYR A 23 -6.54 4.85 32.01
C TYR A 23 -6.97 3.43 32.38
N LEU A 24 -6.34 2.40 31.79
CA LEU A 24 -6.60 0.98 32.10
C LEU A 24 -6.11 0.59 33.49
N GLU A 25 -4.89 1.00 33.84
CA GLU A 25 -4.28 0.73 35.14
C GLU A 25 -5.09 1.40 36.26
N LEU A 26 -5.41 2.68 36.10
CA LEU A 26 -6.24 3.41 37.05
C LEU A 26 -7.64 2.79 37.19
N LYS A 27 -8.24 2.32 36.08
CA LYS A 27 -9.53 1.61 36.12
C LYS A 27 -9.44 0.28 36.86
N ALA A 28 -8.35 -0.47 36.72
CA ALA A 28 -8.13 -1.71 37.45
C ALA A 28 -7.99 -1.45 38.96
N LEU A 29 -7.28 -0.39 39.36
CA LEU A 29 -7.15 0.03 40.76
C LEU A 29 -8.51 0.41 41.38
N VAL A 30 -9.34 1.18 40.67
CA VAL A 30 -10.72 1.49 41.12
C VAL A 30 -11.57 0.22 41.28
N GLN A 31 -11.42 -0.76 40.39
CA GLN A 31 -12.13 -2.04 40.49
C GLN A 31 -11.64 -2.88 41.67
N LYS A 32 -10.33 -2.89 41.96
CA LYS A 32 -9.73 -3.54 43.14
C LYS A 32 -10.31 -2.96 44.42
N LEU A 33 -10.39 -1.63 44.54
CA LEU A 33 -11.00 -0.94 45.67
C LEU A 33 -12.50 -1.26 45.81
N GLN A 34 -13.25 -1.28 44.72
CA GLN A 34 -14.67 -1.65 44.74
C GLN A 34 -14.88 -3.09 45.26
N ARG A 35 -14.06 -4.05 44.81
CA ARG A 35 -14.13 -5.45 45.25
C ARG A 35 -13.85 -5.57 46.74
N ARG A 36 -12.80 -4.90 47.24
CA ARG A 36 -12.47 -4.86 48.67
C ARG A 36 -13.62 -4.29 49.50
N ALA A 37 -14.17 -3.15 49.08
CA ALA A 37 -15.30 -2.52 49.78
C ALA A 37 -16.57 -3.39 49.80
N THR A 38 -16.81 -4.15 48.73
CA THR A 38 -17.98 -5.06 48.65
C THR A 38 -17.77 -6.29 49.53
N PHE A 39 -16.56 -6.86 49.56
CA PHE A 39 -16.20 -7.99 50.41
C PHE A 39 -16.32 -7.63 51.90
N LEU A 40 -15.78 -6.47 52.31
CA LEU A 40 -15.88 -6.00 53.71
C LEU A 40 -17.34 -5.84 54.16
N ARG A 41 -18.20 -5.24 53.31
CA ARG A 41 -19.64 -5.14 53.60
C ARG A 41 -20.36 -6.47 53.75
N GLN A 42 -19.87 -7.52 53.09
CA GLN A 42 -20.48 -8.86 53.12
C GLN A 42 -19.98 -9.71 54.31
N HIS A 43 -18.77 -9.44 54.82
CA HIS A 43 -18.11 -10.23 55.87
C HIS A 43 -18.03 -9.53 57.24
N GLU A 44 -18.46 -8.27 57.37
CA GLU A 44 -18.57 -7.57 58.68
C GLU A 44 -19.64 -8.17 59.63
N THR A 45 -20.42 -9.17 59.21
CA THR A 45 -21.41 -9.87 60.06
C THR A 45 -20.88 -11.14 60.74
N GLY A 46 -19.63 -11.54 60.52
CA GLY A 46 -19.04 -12.76 61.10
C GLY A 46 -17.72 -12.49 61.84
N ASN A 47 -17.60 -13.05 63.04
CA ASN A 47 -16.54 -12.89 64.05
C ASN A 47 -15.09 -13.28 63.63
N GLU A 48 -14.70 -13.22 62.35
CA GLU A 48 -13.34 -13.51 61.90
C GLU A 48 -12.60 -12.22 61.52
N ALA A 49 -11.95 -11.61 62.51
CA ALA A 49 -10.97 -10.56 62.32
C ALA A 49 -9.70 -11.15 61.67
N ALA A 50 -9.71 -11.34 60.35
CA ALA A 50 -8.46 -11.47 59.60
C ALA A 50 -7.65 -10.16 59.75
N PRO A 51 -6.32 -10.22 59.93
CA PRO A 51 -5.49 -9.02 60.04
C PRO A 51 -5.50 -8.28 58.71
N CYS A 52 -6.44 -7.35 58.58
CA CYS A 52 -6.47 -6.38 57.50
C CYS A 52 -5.22 -5.53 57.64
N LEU A 53 -4.23 -5.69 56.75
CA LEU A 53 -3.21 -4.66 56.57
C LEU A 53 -3.93 -3.31 56.49
N PRO A 54 -3.49 -2.30 57.29
CA PRO A 54 -4.12 -0.98 57.27
C PRO A 54 -4.19 -0.51 55.82
N PRO A 55 -5.23 0.25 55.42
CA PRO A 55 -5.27 0.81 54.08
C PRO A 55 -4.06 1.73 53.94
N GLU A 56 -2.97 1.22 53.35
CA GLU A 56 -1.94 2.06 52.77
C GLU A 56 -2.68 3.07 51.88
N ALA A 57 -2.34 4.36 52.03
CA ALA A 57 -2.93 5.47 51.29
C ALA A 57 -3.21 5.01 49.86
N SER A 58 -4.49 4.92 49.52
CA SER A 58 -5.03 4.04 48.48
C SER A 58 -4.13 4.02 47.24
N ASP A 59 -3.58 2.87 46.83
CA ASP A 59 -2.73 2.68 45.62
C ASP A 59 -3.17 3.52 44.41
N PHE A 60 -4.49 3.72 44.28
CA PHE A 60 -5.11 4.58 43.27
C PHE A 60 -4.75 6.06 43.37
N GLU A 61 -4.72 6.65 44.57
CA GLU A 61 -4.42 8.07 44.83
C GLU A 61 -2.96 8.36 44.42
N ALA A 62 -2.02 7.53 44.88
CA ALA A 62 -0.62 7.63 44.48
C ALA A 62 -0.44 7.45 42.95
N ALA A 63 -1.10 6.45 42.36
CA ALA A 63 -1.06 6.25 40.91
C ALA A 63 -1.70 7.40 40.12
N PHE A 64 -2.75 8.03 40.66
CA PHE A 64 -3.43 9.17 40.03
C PHE A 64 -2.54 10.41 40.03
N VAL A 65 -1.93 10.74 41.16
CA VAL A 65 -0.97 11.86 41.29
C VAL A 65 0.23 11.63 40.36
N ALA A 66 0.79 10.41 40.34
CA ALA A 66 1.89 10.07 39.44
C ALA A 66 1.51 10.24 37.95
N ASN A 67 0.27 9.92 37.56
CA ASN A 67 -0.21 10.18 36.20
C ASN A 67 -0.39 11.68 35.93
N CYS A 68 -0.82 12.49 36.91
CA CYS A 68 -0.93 13.94 36.75
C CYS A 68 0.43 14.58 36.53
N VAL A 69 1.42 14.26 37.38
CA VAL A 69 2.80 14.75 37.26
C VAL A 69 3.41 14.35 35.93
N ARG A 70 3.27 13.08 35.52
CA ARG A 70 3.80 12.62 34.23
C ARG A 70 3.24 13.38 33.03
N VAL A 71 1.95 13.70 33.04
CA VAL A 71 1.29 14.46 31.96
C VAL A 71 1.73 15.92 31.99
N GLU A 72 1.82 16.51 33.18
CA GLU A 72 2.25 17.91 33.37
C GLU A 72 3.70 18.12 32.95
N ASP A 73 4.62 17.26 33.38
CA ASP A 73 6.05 17.36 33.04
C ASP A 73 6.24 17.28 31.52
N TRP A 74 5.55 16.34 30.87
CA TRP A 74 5.64 16.18 29.43
C TRP A 74 4.98 17.34 28.67
N TYR A 75 3.81 17.79 29.12
CA TYR A 75 3.11 18.92 28.52
C TYR A 75 3.94 20.21 28.60
N SER A 76 4.49 20.51 29.77
CA SER A 76 5.29 21.71 30.03
C SER A 76 6.59 21.68 29.22
N ALA A 77 7.31 20.56 29.21
CA ALA A 77 8.52 20.41 28.41
C ALA A 77 8.27 20.60 26.90
N ARG A 78 7.14 20.10 26.38
CA ARG A 78 6.78 20.27 24.96
C ARG A 78 6.30 21.67 24.63
N LEU A 79 5.60 22.31 25.56
CA LEU A 79 5.20 23.70 25.41
C LEU A 79 6.43 24.62 25.33
N ASP A 80 7.42 24.41 26.20
CA ASP A 80 8.68 25.15 26.19
C ASP A 80 9.44 24.93 24.89
N GLU A 81 9.55 23.68 24.43
CA GLU A 81 10.21 23.34 23.16
C GLU A 81 9.52 24.00 21.96
N PHE A 82 8.19 23.92 21.86
CA PHE A 82 7.46 24.53 20.76
C PHE A 82 7.50 26.06 20.80
N SER A 83 7.48 26.66 21.98
CA SER A 83 7.67 28.11 22.11
C SER A 83 9.07 28.56 21.68
N ALA A 84 10.11 27.78 22.00
CA ALA A 84 11.48 28.04 21.55
C ALA A 84 11.62 27.87 20.02
N GLN A 85 10.99 26.85 19.44
CA GLN A 85 10.95 26.64 17.99
C GLN A 85 10.22 27.80 17.29
N PHE A 86 9.09 28.26 17.83
CA PHE A 86 8.37 29.42 17.30
C PHE A 86 9.24 30.68 17.32
N ALA A 87 9.91 30.96 18.45
CA ALA A 87 10.82 32.09 18.58
C ALA A 87 11.99 32.02 17.58
N LEU A 88 12.49 30.82 17.28
CA LEU A 88 13.51 30.61 16.26
C LEU A 88 12.98 30.91 14.86
N LEU A 89 11.79 30.42 14.50
CA LEU A 89 11.17 30.67 13.20
C LEU A 89 10.90 32.15 12.97
N ALA A 90 10.41 32.86 13.99
CA ALA A 90 10.22 34.31 13.94
C ALA A 90 11.55 35.05 13.64
N ARG A 91 12.64 34.70 14.34
CA ARG A 91 13.97 35.28 14.09
C ARG A 91 14.51 34.97 12.69
N GLN A 92 14.28 33.75 12.20
CA GLN A 92 14.71 33.35 10.85
C GLN A 92 13.95 34.11 9.78
N TRP A 93 12.66 34.40 10.00
CA TRP A 93 11.86 35.22 9.13
C TRP A 93 12.35 36.68 9.08
N ASP A 94 12.61 37.29 10.24
CA ASP A 94 13.15 38.66 10.32
C ASP A 94 14.48 38.79 9.57
N ALA A 95 15.35 37.79 9.69
CA ALA A 95 16.60 37.73 8.93
C ALA A 95 16.35 37.57 7.42
N LEU A 96 15.36 36.77 7.01
CA LEU A 96 15.04 36.51 5.62
C LEU A 96 14.36 37.70 4.92
N ALA A 97 13.58 38.50 5.64
CA ALA A 97 12.93 39.71 5.13
C ALA A 97 13.95 40.68 4.49
N THR A 98 15.23 40.59 4.90
CA THR A 98 16.32 41.38 4.33
C THR A 98 17.00 40.78 3.10
N SER A 99 16.83 39.47 2.81
CA SER A 99 17.69 38.74 1.85
C SER A 99 16.98 38.08 0.65
N SER A 100 15.67 38.27 0.45
CA SER A 100 14.89 37.84 -0.74
C SER A 100 15.26 36.45 -1.32
N ASP A 101 15.25 35.41 -0.48
CA ASP A 101 15.56 34.02 -0.87
C ASP A 101 14.29 33.14 -0.84
N ASP A 102 13.73 32.86 -2.03
CA ASP A 102 12.46 32.14 -2.22
C ASP A 102 12.50 30.68 -1.72
N ALA A 103 13.67 30.01 -1.80
CA ALA A 103 13.80 28.63 -1.36
C ALA A 103 13.73 28.49 0.18
N LYS A 104 14.34 29.44 0.90
CA LYS A 104 14.27 29.50 2.37
C LYS A 104 12.89 29.94 2.85
N SER A 105 12.22 30.85 2.14
CA SER A 105 10.82 31.24 2.42
C SER A 105 9.88 30.02 2.39
N LYS A 106 9.97 29.18 1.34
CA LYS A 106 9.20 27.93 1.24
C LYS A 106 9.48 26.93 2.36
N THR A 107 10.74 26.83 2.77
CA THR A 107 11.15 25.96 3.88
C THR A 107 10.55 26.45 5.20
N LEU A 108 10.64 27.74 5.50
CA LEU A 108 10.04 28.37 6.68
C LEU A 108 8.52 28.18 6.71
N LYS A 109 7.86 28.37 5.57
CA LYS A 109 6.42 28.16 5.42
C LYS A 109 6.02 26.74 5.83
N THR A 110 6.76 25.74 5.34
CA THR A 110 6.53 24.32 5.67
C THR A 110 6.79 24.05 7.16
N SER A 111 7.85 24.64 7.74
CA SER A 111 8.15 24.52 9.17
C SER A 111 7.08 25.14 10.07
N CYS A 112 6.49 26.27 9.68
CA CYS A 112 5.38 26.90 10.41
C CYS A 112 4.11 26.02 10.39
N ILE A 113 3.79 25.40 9.24
CA ILE A 113 2.66 24.48 9.11
C ILE A 113 2.83 23.26 10.02
N GLU A 114 4.02 22.65 10.03
CA GLU A 114 4.30 21.51 10.91
C GLU A 114 4.24 21.91 12.39
N LEU A 115 4.77 23.07 12.77
CA LEU A 115 4.70 23.56 14.15
C LEU A 115 3.26 23.83 14.58
N HIS A 116 2.43 24.46 13.73
CA HIS A 116 1.00 24.67 13.99
C HIS A 116 0.29 23.35 14.28
N ARG A 117 0.52 22.33 13.46
CA ARG A 117 -0.03 20.98 13.64
C ARG A 117 0.40 20.35 14.96
N LEU A 118 1.68 20.50 15.36
CA LEU A 118 2.20 19.98 16.63
C LEU A 118 1.58 20.69 17.83
N VAL A 119 1.42 22.02 17.78
CA VAL A 119 0.80 22.81 18.86
C VAL A 119 -0.70 22.45 19.00
N HIS A 120 -1.43 22.30 17.91
CA HIS A 120 -2.81 21.79 17.93
C HIS A 120 -2.89 20.36 18.48
N GLY A 121 -1.92 19.51 18.14
CA GLY A 121 -1.74 18.20 18.74
C GLY A 121 -1.61 18.28 20.26
N LEU A 122 -0.74 19.17 20.76
CA LEU A 122 -0.47 19.36 22.19
C LEU A 122 -1.72 19.85 22.94
N TYR A 123 -2.49 20.77 22.35
CA TYR A 123 -3.79 21.20 22.88
C TYR A 123 -4.77 20.03 23.00
N ASN A 124 -4.87 19.20 21.96
CA ASN A 124 -5.72 18.00 21.98
C ASN A 124 -5.24 16.96 23.01
N TYR A 125 -3.92 16.78 23.16
CA TYR A 125 -3.32 15.94 24.20
C TYR A 125 -3.76 16.39 25.60
N ALA A 126 -3.62 17.67 25.93
CA ALA A 126 -4.02 18.22 27.22
C ALA A 126 -5.51 17.98 27.51
N ARG A 127 -6.38 18.27 26.55
CA ARG A 127 -7.84 18.07 26.69
C ARG A 127 -8.24 16.60 26.88
N LEU A 128 -7.60 15.69 26.13
CA LEU A 128 -7.88 14.26 26.22
C LEU A 128 -7.45 13.70 27.59
N ASN A 129 -6.26 14.06 28.06
CA ASN A 129 -5.74 13.61 29.36
C ASN A 129 -6.56 14.17 30.53
N TYR A 130 -6.87 15.46 30.51
CA TYR A 130 -7.76 16.08 31.51
C TYR A 130 -9.14 15.40 31.53
N THR A 131 -9.73 15.14 30.37
CA THR A 131 -11.02 14.43 30.28
C THR A 131 -10.92 13.00 30.83
N ALA A 132 -9.81 12.31 30.59
CA ALA A 132 -9.58 10.96 31.08
C ALA A 132 -9.44 10.93 32.62
N LEU A 133 -8.63 11.83 33.19
CA LEU A 133 -8.43 11.97 34.64
C LEU A 133 -9.73 12.35 35.35
N ARG A 134 -10.48 13.32 34.80
CA ARG A 134 -11.80 13.68 35.34
C ARG A 134 -12.80 12.53 35.30
N LYS A 135 -12.82 11.74 34.21
CA LYS A 135 -13.72 10.58 34.08
C LYS A 135 -13.35 9.44 35.03
N ILE A 136 -12.06 9.17 35.25
CA ILE A 136 -11.66 8.13 36.20
C ILE A 136 -11.94 8.58 37.64
N LEU A 137 -11.73 9.86 37.95
CA LEU A 137 -12.02 10.43 39.25
C LEU A 137 -13.52 10.41 39.58
N LYS A 138 -14.39 10.72 38.60
CA LYS A 138 -15.85 10.53 38.74
C LYS A 138 -16.24 9.06 38.96
N LYS A 139 -15.51 8.13 38.34
CA LYS A 139 -15.74 6.69 38.54
C LYS A 139 -15.30 6.23 39.94
N TYR A 140 -14.19 6.77 40.44
CA TYR A 140 -13.72 6.52 41.79
C TYR A 140 -14.78 6.91 42.83
N LEU A 141 -15.32 8.14 42.76
CA LEU A 141 -16.41 8.59 43.65
C LEU A 141 -17.66 7.69 43.56
N LYS A 142 -18.08 7.33 42.34
CA LYS A 142 -19.25 6.46 42.12
C LYS A 142 -19.08 5.07 42.73
N LYS A 143 -17.86 4.54 42.77
CA LYS A 143 -17.57 3.18 43.25
C LYS A 143 -17.18 3.14 44.73
N CYS A 144 -16.65 4.23 45.26
CA CYS A 144 -16.22 4.40 46.64
C CYS A 144 -16.83 5.68 47.24
N PRO A 145 -18.13 5.68 47.63
CA PRO A 145 -18.80 6.88 48.14
C PRO A 145 -18.17 7.44 49.42
N MET A 146 -17.53 6.58 50.22
CA MET A 146 -16.86 6.95 51.48
C MET A 146 -15.57 7.76 51.26
N ALA A 147 -15.09 7.87 50.03
CA ALA A 147 -13.85 8.57 49.67
C ALA A 147 -14.07 10.01 49.17
N GLY A 148 -15.20 10.64 49.52
CA GLY A 148 -15.56 11.99 49.08
C GLY A 148 -14.49 13.05 49.39
N ALA A 149 -13.95 13.06 50.60
CA ALA A 149 -12.90 14.02 50.99
C ALA A 149 -11.61 13.86 50.16
N ASN A 150 -11.23 12.63 49.79
CA ASN A 150 -10.04 12.39 48.95
C ASN A 150 -10.32 12.70 47.48
N HIS A 151 -11.55 12.48 47.02
CA HIS A 151 -11.99 12.91 45.69
C HIS A 151 -11.86 14.43 45.51
N ASP A 152 -12.33 15.21 46.49
CA ASP A 152 -12.30 16.67 46.41
C ASP A 152 -10.87 17.22 46.43
N LYS A 153 -9.98 16.58 47.22
CA LYS A 153 -8.53 16.88 47.21
C LYS A 153 -7.91 16.63 45.84
N LEU A 154 -8.07 15.42 45.30
CA LEU A 154 -7.52 15.04 43.98
C LEU A 154 -8.13 15.85 42.83
N GLN A 155 -9.40 16.26 42.95
CA GLN A 155 -10.04 17.12 41.97
C GLN A 155 -9.42 18.51 41.98
N THR A 156 -9.20 19.08 43.16
CA THR A 156 -8.53 20.38 43.31
C THR A 156 -7.12 20.33 42.74
N GLU A 157 -6.36 19.28 43.06
CA GLU A 157 -5.01 19.07 42.54
C GLU A 157 -4.97 18.93 41.01
N LEU A 158 -5.95 18.24 40.41
CA LEU A 158 -6.09 18.15 38.95
C LEU A 158 -6.36 19.52 38.31
N HIS A 159 -7.17 20.38 38.95
CA HIS A 159 -7.49 21.70 38.44
C HIS A 159 -6.32 22.70 38.56
N CYS A 160 -5.37 22.46 39.46
CA CYS A 160 -4.17 23.30 39.63
C CYS A 160 -3.09 23.04 38.57
N GLN A 161 -3.18 21.96 37.77
CA GLN A 161 -2.20 21.63 36.73
C GLN A 161 -2.32 22.57 35.52
N ALA A 162 -1.20 22.94 34.89
CA ALA A 162 -1.20 23.81 33.71
C ALA A 162 -1.87 23.16 32.49
N PHE A 163 -1.76 21.84 32.32
CA PHE A 163 -2.45 21.14 31.23
C PHE A 163 -3.99 21.15 31.38
N ALA A 164 -4.54 21.45 32.56
CA ALA A 164 -5.97 21.35 32.82
C ALA A 164 -6.79 22.42 32.06
N THR A 165 -6.25 23.64 31.94
CA THR A 165 -6.86 24.71 31.16
C THR A 165 -6.42 24.69 29.70
N ALA A 166 -5.25 24.10 29.40
CA ALA A 166 -4.64 24.05 28.07
C ALA A 166 -4.47 25.43 27.40
N GLU A 167 -4.54 26.50 28.20
CA GLU A 167 -4.66 27.88 27.71
C GLU A 167 -3.35 28.36 27.08
N ALA A 168 -2.20 27.93 27.61
CA ALA A 168 -0.90 28.29 27.08
C ALA A 168 -0.66 27.72 25.67
N ALA A 169 -1.07 26.46 25.42
CA ALA A 169 -1.00 25.87 24.09
C ALA A 169 -1.95 26.58 23.10
N GLN A 170 -3.13 26.98 23.55
CA GLN A 170 -4.08 27.74 22.73
C GLN A 170 -3.55 29.14 22.37
N ARG A 171 -2.91 29.84 23.32
CA ARG A 171 -2.27 31.13 23.08
C ARG A 171 -1.11 31.00 22.09
N LEU A 172 -0.25 30.00 22.26
CA LEU A 172 0.86 29.74 21.32
C LEU A 172 0.35 29.46 19.89
N ALA A 173 -0.76 28.73 19.74
CA ALA A 173 -1.38 28.52 18.43
C ALA A 173 -1.87 29.84 17.81
N ALA A 174 -2.57 30.67 18.59
CA ALA A 174 -3.07 31.96 18.14
C ALA A 174 -1.94 32.93 17.76
N ASP A 175 -0.85 32.96 18.52
CA ASP A 175 0.33 33.78 18.24
C ASP A 175 1.01 33.33 16.94
N LEU A 176 1.10 32.02 16.71
CA LEU A 176 1.63 31.45 15.48
C LEU A 176 0.74 31.75 14.26
N GLU A 177 -0.58 31.64 14.40
CA GLU A 177 -1.54 32.00 13.34
C GLU A 177 -1.43 33.49 12.97
N ALA A 178 -1.34 34.36 13.98
CA ALA A 178 -1.17 35.80 13.78
C ALA A 178 0.16 36.11 13.06
N PHE A 179 1.25 35.48 13.50
CA PHE A 179 2.56 35.61 12.86
C PHE A 179 2.54 35.13 11.40
N TYR A 180 1.94 33.97 11.13
CA TYR A 180 1.88 33.41 9.78
C TYR A 180 1.02 34.26 8.83
N THR A 181 -0.10 34.76 9.32
CA THR A 181 -1.02 35.66 8.60
C THR A 181 -0.32 36.98 8.23
N ALA A 182 0.43 37.57 9.16
CA ALA A 182 1.18 38.80 8.94
C ALA A 182 2.40 38.61 8.02
N SER A 183 3.04 37.44 8.08
CA SER A 183 4.29 37.17 7.36
C SER A 183 4.07 36.73 5.91
N PHE A 184 3.07 35.89 5.64
CA PHE A 184 2.94 35.21 4.34
C PHE A 184 1.72 35.60 3.50
N HIS A 185 0.70 36.23 4.10
CA HIS A 185 -0.61 36.44 3.45
C HIS A 185 -1.12 37.87 3.57
N ASP A 186 -0.27 38.87 3.81
CA ASP A 186 -0.65 40.29 3.89
C ASP A 186 -1.85 40.56 4.82
N ASN A 187 -1.92 39.85 5.94
CA ASN A 187 -3.03 39.86 6.90
C ASN A 187 -4.36 39.24 6.42
N ASP A 188 -4.39 38.50 5.31
CA ASP A 188 -5.54 37.66 4.94
C ASP A 188 -5.57 36.38 5.80
N ARG A 189 -6.32 36.49 6.90
CA ARG A 189 -6.50 35.40 7.87
C ARG A 189 -7.17 34.17 7.27
N VAL A 190 -8.09 34.33 6.31
CA VAL A 190 -8.87 33.19 5.80
C VAL A 190 -7.98 32.29 4.96
N LEU A 191 -7.20 32.89 4.06
CA LEU A 191 -6.26 32.16 3.23
C LEU A 191 -5.15 31.54 4.09
N ALA A 192 -4.60 32.29 5.05
CA ALA A 192 -3.57 31.82 5.95
C ALA A 192 -3.98 30.58 6.78
N LEU A 193 -5.18 30.62 7.38
CA LEU A 193 -5.69 29.49 8.16
C LEU A 193 -6.01 28.28 7.27
N SER A 194 -6.54 28.50 6.06
CA SER A 194 -6.79 27.40 5.13
C SER A 194 -5.49 26.65 4.77
N GLU A 195 -4.38 27.36 4.64
CA GLU A 195 -3.09 26.74 4.33
C GLU A 195 -2.46 26.07 5.56
N LEU A 196 -2.58 26.66 6.76
CA LEU A 196 -2.10 26.08 8.02
C LEU A 196 -2.84 24.79 8.40
N ASP A 197 -4.16 24.78 8.27
CA ASP A 197 -4.99 23.60 8.55
C ASP A 197 -4.81 22.50 7.48
N GLY A 198 -4.03 22.77 6.43
CA GLY A 198 -3.82 21.84 5.32
C GLY A 198 -5.09 21.59 4.52
N TRP A 199 -6.00 22.57 4.48
CA TRP A 199 -7.23 22.52 3.70
C TRP A 199 -6.86 22.35 2.24
N LYS A 200 -7.07 21.14 1.71
CA LYS A 200 -7.02 20.88 0.28
C LYS A 200 -8.40 21.14 -0.24
N ASP A 201 -8.53 21.97 -1.28
CA ASP A 201 -9.81 22.11 -1.97
C ASP A 201 -10.34 20.71 -2.29
N ASP A 202 -11.58 20.43 -1.88
CA ASP A 202 -12.38 19.29 -2.35
C ASP A 202 -12.74 19.46 -3.85
N ALA A 203 -11.88 20.14 -4.62
CA ALA A 203 -11.92 20.14 -6.06
C ALA A 203 -11.81 18.68 -6.48
N LEU A 204 -12.93 18.13 -6.96
CA LEU A 204 -13.03 16.80 -7.53
C LEU A 204 -11.82 16.60 -8.44
N ASP A 205 -10.87 15.74 -8.02
CA ASP A 205 -9.66 15.54 -8.81
C ASP A 205 -10.06 14.79 -10.08
N TRP A 206 -10.32 15.57 -11.13
CA TRP A 206 -10.81 15.12 -12.42
C TRP A 206 -9.96 13.99 -13.00
N ARG A 207 -8.70 13.87 -12.57
CA ARG A 207 -7.82 12.75 -12.90
C ARG A 207 -8.44 11.40 -12.56
N HIS A 208 -9.05 11.25 -11.38
CA HIS A 208 -9.68 10.00 -10.98
C HIS A 208 -10.93 9.69 -11.82
N VAL A 209 -11.70 10.73 -12.17
CA VAL A 209 -12.87 10.60 -13.06
C VAL A 209 -12.43 10.18 -14.47
N TYR A 210 -11.42 10.82 -15.04
CA TYR A 210 -10.89 10.46 -16.35
C TYR A 210 -10.35 9.03 -16.39
N ILE A 211 -9.65 8.59 -15.34
CA ILE A 211 -9.18 7.19 -15.24
C ILE A 211 -10.37 6.24 -15.19
N GLY A 212 -11.40 6.53 -14.38
CA GLY A 212 -12.63 5.73 -14.33
C GLY A 212 -13.33 5.63 -15.69
N LEU A 213 -13.40 6.74 -16.44
CA LEU A 213 -13.95 6.74 -17.80
C LEU A 213 -13.12 5.86 -18.76
N LYS A 214 -11.79 6.00 -18.75
CA LYS A 214 -10.89 5.17 -19.57
C LYS A 214 -10.99 3.69 -19.23
N MET A 215 -11.13 3.36 -17.95
CA MET A 215 -11.41 1.98 -17.49
C MET A 215 -12.72 1.45 -18.06
N GLY A 216 -13.78 2.27 -18.06
CA GLY A 216 -15.06 1.94 -18.68
C GLY A 216 -14.93 1.68 -20.18
N ILE A 217 -14.19 2.51 -20.91
CA ILE A 217 -13.92 2.31 -22.34
C ILE A 217 -13.15 1.00 -22.57
N CYS A 218 -12.11 0.73 -21.78
CA CYS A 218 -11.36 -0.53 -21.88
C CYS A 218 -12.26 -1.75 -21.63
N LEU A 219 -13.17 -1.67 -20.66
CA LEU A 219 -14.13 -2.74 -20.36
C LEU A 219 -15.07 -2.99 -21.54
N VAL A 220 -15.64 -1.93 -22.13
CA VAL A 220 -16.53 -2.04 -23.30
C VAL A 220 -15.78 -2.63 -24.50
N LEU A 221 -14.55 -2.18 -24.76
CA LEU A 221 -13.72 -2.72 -25.85
C LEU A 221 -13.37 -4.20 -25.62
N THR A 222 -13.10 -4.59 -24.38
CA THR A 222 -12.87 -6.00 -24.01
C THR A 222 -14.12 -6.84 -24.29
N LEU A 223 -15.29 -6.38 -23.85
CA LEU A 223 -16.56 -7.06 -24.11
C LEU A 223 -16.88 -7.15 -25.60
N TRP A 224 -16.54 -6.12 -26.38
CA TRP A 224 -16.69 -6.14 -27.83
C TRP A 224 -15.78 -7.18 -28.48
N VAL A 225 -14.50 -7.26 -28.10
CA VAL A 225 -13.59 -8.29 -28.60
C VAL A 225 -14.09 -9.70 -28.24
N LEU A 226 -14.55 -9.90 -27.00
CA LEU A 226 -15.13 -11.18 -26.57
C LEU A 226 -16.39 -11.53 -27.36
N TRP A 227 -17.29 -10.57 -27.57
CA TRP A 227 -18.48 -10.73 -28.40
C TRP A 227 -18.10 -11.13 -29.83
N HIS A 228 -17.13 -10.45 -30.44
CA HIS A 228 -16.68 -10.75 -31.79
C HIS A 228 -16.05 -12.15 -31.88
N TYR A 229 -15.26 -12.54 -30.89
CA TYR A 229 -14.68 -13.89 -30.82
C TYR A 229 -15.75 -14.99 -30.74
N VAL A 230 -16.73 -14.82 -29.84
CA VAL A 230 -17.83 -15.78 -29.66
C VAL A 230 -18.73 -15.84 -30.90
N PHE A 231 -19.09 -14.70 -31.47
CA PHE A 231 -19.97 -14.65 -32.65
C PHE A 231 -19.27 -15.13 -33.94
N SER A 232 -17.99 -14.81 -34.11
CA SER A 232 -17.17 -15.30 -35.23
C SER A 232 -17.03 -16.82 -35.18
N ALA A 233 -16.84 -17.41 -33.98
CA ALA A 233 -16.81 -18.86 -33.80
C ALA A 233 -18.10 -19.57 -34.28
N VAL A 234 -19.25 -18.88 -34.25
CA VAL A 234 -20.53 -19.42 -34.71
C VAL A 234 -20.77 -19.22 -36.21
N SER A 235 -20.20 -18.19 -36.83
CA SER A 235 -20.61 -17.74 -38.17
C SER A 235 -19.55 -17.91 -39.28
N THR A 236 -18.24 -17.82 -39.02
CA THR A 236 -17.18 -17.87 -40.05
C THR A 236 -15.90 -18.55 -39.56
N ARG A 237 -15.28 -19.41 -40.40
CA ARG A 237 -14.08 -20.23 -40.10
C ARG A 237 -12.76 -19.43 -39.98
N VAL A 238 -12.76 -18.19 -39.49
CA VAL A 238 -11.51 -17.45 -39.28
C VAL A 238 -10.98 -17.77 -37.89
N VAL A 239 -10.14 -18.80 -37.81
CA VAL A 239 -9.47 -19.17 -36.56
C VAL A 239 -8.31 -18.21 -36.34
N LEU A 240 -8.53 -17.17 -35.54
CA LEU A 240 -7.54 -16.11 -35.28
C LEU A 240 -6.20 -16.66 -34.74
N SER A 241 -6.23 -17.78 -34.01
CA SER A 241 -5.04 -18.45 -33.48
C SER A 241 -4.15 -19.09 -34.55
N GLN A 242 -4.62 -19.24 -35.79
CA GLN A 242 -3.84 -19.74 -36.92
C GLN A 242 -3.19 -18.63 -37.74
N THR A 243 -3.47 -17.36 -37.42
CA THR A 243 -2.85 -16.23 -38.12
C THR A 243 -1.44 -15.96 -37.63
N LYS A 244 -0.50 -15.70 -38.54
CA LYS A 244 0.90 -15.38 -38.20
C LYS A 244 1.02 -14.15 -37.28
N ALA A 245 0.06 -13.23 -37.27
CA ALA A 245 0.13 -12.05 -36.39
C ALA A 245 -0.29 -12.33 -34.93
N TYR A 246 -0.90 -13.48 -34.64
CA TYR A 246 -1.43 -13.81 -33.32
C TYR A 246 -0.39 -13.76 -32.18
N PRO A 247 0.85 -14.30 -32.34
CA PRO A 247 1.87 -14.21 -31.29
C PRO A 247 2.27 -12.77 -30.95
N VAL A 248 2.23 -11.84 -31.92
CA VAL A 248 2.54 -10.42 -31.69
C VAL A 248 1.50 -9.78 -30.76
N TYR A 249 0.21 -9.94 -31.09
CA TYR A 249 -0.87 -9.42 -30.25
C TYR A 249 -0.89 -10.09 -28.87
N ARG A 250 -0.57 -11.38 -28.79
CA ARG A 250 -0.45 -12.11 -27.52
C ARG A 250 0.68 -11.54 -26.65
N GLY A 251 1.88 -11.35 -27.20
CA GLY A 251 3.01 -10.78 -26.47
C GLY A 251 2.72 -9.38 -25.95
N VAL A 252 2.13 -8.51 -26.79
CA VAL A 252 1.73 -7.15 -26.37
C VAL A 252 0.62 -7.19 -25.32
N ALA A 253 -0.37 -8.07 -25.46
CA ALA A 253 -1.43 -8.23 -24.45
C ALA A 253 -0.89 -8.69 -23.09
N LEU A 254 0.06 -9.62 -23.08
CA LEU A 254 0.73 -10.06 -21.85
C LEU A 254 1.54 -8.94 -21.20
N LEU A 255 2.24 -8.11 -21.98
CA LEU A 255 2.94 -6.93 -21.46
C LEU A 255 1.98 -5.94 -20.81
N LEU A 256 0.85 -5.64 -21.47
CA LEU A 256 -0.19 -4.77 -20.89
C LEU A 256 -0.74 -5.37 -19.60
N PHE A 257 -0.96 -6.68 -19.56
CA PHE A 257 -1.42 -7.37 -18.37
C PHE A 257 -0.43 -7.24 -17.20
N PHE A 258 0.87 -7.40 -17.44
CA PHE A 258 1.90 -7.14 -16.43
C PHE A 258 1.87 -5.69 -15.94
N HIS A 259 1.63 -4.74 -16.84
CA HIS A 259 1.53 -3.32 -16.48
C HIS A 259 0.30 -3.03 -15.58
N TRP A 260 -0.84 -3.64 -15.89
CA TRP A 260 -2.04 -3.61 -15.03
C TRP A 260 -1.80 -4.24 -13.66
N LEU A 261 -1.15 -5.41 -13.62
CA LEU A 261 -0.81 -6.10 -12.38
C LEU A 261 0.16 -5.29 -11.52
N TRP A 262 1.12 -4.59 -12.12
CA TRP A 262 2.01 -3.68 -11.40
C TRP A 262 1.24 -2.53 -10.74
N GLY A 263 0.33 -1.88 -11.46
CA GLY A 263 -0.55 -0.85 -10.90
C GLY A 263 -1.42 -1.38 -9.75
N LEU A 264 -1.95 -2.60 -9.90
CA LEU A 264 -2.72 -3.28 -8.85
C LEU A 264 -1.86 -3.60 -7.62
N THR A 265 -0.64 -4.08 -7.80
CA THR A 265 0.31 -4.34 -6.72
C THR A 265 0.61 -3.06 -5.95
N GLN A 266 0.89 -1.94 -6.63
CA GLN A 266 1.08 -0.64 -5.97
C GLN A 266 -0.17 -0.19 -5.19
N PHE A 267 -1.34 -0.32 -5.80
CA PHE A 267 -2.62 0.03 -5.16
C PHE A 267 -2.88 -0.79 -3.89
N VAL A 268 -2.66 -2.11 -3.94
CA VAL A 268 -2.84 -3.01 -2.79
C VAL A 268 -1.84 -2.67 -1.67
N LEU A 269 -0.57 -2.44 -2.01
CA LEU A 269 0.47 -2.07 -1.04
C LEU A 269 0.17 -0.73 -0.37
N ARG A 270 -0.27 0.26 -1.14
CA ARG A 270 -0.64 1.58 -0.62
C ARG A 270 -1.92 1.54 0.22
N SER A 271 -2.92 0.77 -0.21
CA SER A 271 -4.15 0.52 0.57
C SER A 271 -3.85 -0.20 1.88
N ALA A 272 -2.83 -1.08 1.90
CA ALA A 272 -2.34 -1.75 3.09
C ALA A 272 -1.44 -0.86 3.98
N ARG A 273 -1.20 0.41 3.59
CA ARG A 273 -0.29 1.36 4.26
C ARG A 273 1.14 0.82 4.43
N ILE A 274 1.63 0.11 3.42
CA ILE A 274 3.00 -0.40 3.37
C ILE A 274 3.84 0.55 2.52
N ASP A 275 4.91 1.10 3.10
CA ASP A 275 5.87 1.99 2.42
C ASP A 275 6.78 1.21 1.47
N TYR A 276 6.21 0.71 0.38
CA TYR A 276 6.93 -0.07 -0.62
C TYR A 276 8.06 0.72 -1.30
N LEU A 277 7.93 2.06 -1.38
CA LEU A 277 8.99 2.93 -1.89
C LEU A 277 10.25 2.82 -1.03
N TYR A 278 10.10 2.82 0.28
CA TYR A 278 11.22 2.65 1.20
C TYR A 278 11.81 1.23 1.13
N ILE A 279 10.96 0.20 1.14
CA ILE A 279 11.39 -1.21 1.12
C ILE A 279 12.14 -1.56 -0.17
N CYS A 280 11.69 -1.02 -1.30
CA CYS A 280 12.33 -1.22 -2.60
C CYS A 280 13.42 -0.17 -2.90
N GLU A 281 13.77 0.69 -1.94
CA GLU A 281 14.78 1.76 -2.11
C GLU A 281 14.50 2.67 -3.33
N LEU A 282 13.21 2.88 -3.61
CA LEU A 282 12.73 3.68 -4.73
C LEU A 282 12.61 5.15 -4.34
N ASP A 283 13.11 6.03 -5.21
CA ASP A 283 13.01 7.47 -5.01
C ASP A 283 11.57 7.97 -5.28
N PRO A 284 10.88 8.58 -4.29
CA PRO A 284 9.51 9.08 -4.43
C PRO A 284 9.33 10.10 -5.55
N ARG A 285 10.36 10.88 -5.89
CA ARG A 285 10.27 11.93 -6.91
C ARG A 285 10.26 11.39 -8.34
N THR A 286 10.78 10.19 -8.52
CA THR A 286 10.96 9.56 -9.84
C THR A 286 9.98 8.43 -10.09
N THR A 287 9.45 7.82 -9.03
CA THR A 287 8.57 6.66 -9.11
C THR A 287 7.15 7.10 -9.41
N ALA A 288 6.56 6.51 -10.45
CA ALA A 288 5.18 6.81 -10.82
C ALA A 288 4.21 6.27 -9.76
N ASP A 289 3.21 7.08 -9.43
CA ASP A 289 2.14 6.68 -8.52
C ASP A 289 1.15 5.72 -9.21
N TYR A 290 0.39 4.94 -8.44
CA TYR A 290 -0.56 3.95 -8.96
C TYR A 290 -1.58 4.58 -9.92
N THR A 291 -2.01 5.82 -9.64
CA THR A 291 -2.91 6.60 -10.50
C THR A 291 -2.29 6.89 -11.87
N GLN A 292 -0.98 7.22 -11.92
CA GLN A 292 -0.27 7.44 -13.19
C GLN A 292 -0.08 6.13 -13.94
N VAL A 293 0.28 5.05 -13.23
CA VAL A 293 0.44 3.71 -13.82
C VAL A 293 -0.86 3.21 -14.45
N PHE A 294 -2.00 3.35 -13.76
CA PHE A 294 -3.30 2.99 -14.33
C PHE A 294 -3.71 3.87 -15.52
N ASN A 295 -3.40 5.16 -15.47
CA ASN A 295 -3.66 6.04 -16.61
C ASN A 295 -2.84 5.62 -17.85
N ASP A 296 -1.55 5.35 -17.68
CA ASP A 296 -0.68 4.88 -18.78
C ASP A 296 -1.10 3.49 -19.29
N ALA A 297 -1.50 2.58 -18.39
CA ALA A 297 -2.06 1.27 -18.75
C ALA A 297 -3.31 1.40 -19.61
N SER A 298 -4.26 2.26 -19.20
CA SER A 298 -5.51 2.47 -19.91
C SER A 298 -5.32 3.09 -21.29
N ASP A 299 -4.41 4.06 -21.45
CA ASP A 299 -4.06 4.64 -22.75
C ASP A 299 -3.56 3.57 -23.73
N LEU A 300 -2.66 2.71 -23.26
CA LEU A 300 -2.05 1.66 -24.08
C LEU A 300 -3.06 0.56 -24.43
N THR A 301 -3.90 0.17 -23.47
CA THR A 301 -4.96 -0.83 -23.68
C THR A 301 -6.02 -0.34 -24.68
N MET A 302 -6.38 0.95 -24.66
CA MET A 302 -7.29 1.52 -25.66
C MET A 302 -6.70 1.45 -27.08
N VAL A 303 -5.43 1.81 -27.26
CA VAL A 303 -4.75 1.74 -28.57
C VAL A 303 -4.61 0.30 -29.03
N PHE A 304 -4.28 -0.62 -28.12
CA PHE A 304 -4.22 -2.05 -28.40
C PHE A 304 -5.56 -2.57 -28.93
N TYR A 305 -6.66 -2.31 -28.23
CA TYR A 305 -7.98 -2.79 -28.67
C TYR A 305 -8.43 -2.15 -29.98
N ALA A 306 -8.20 -0.85 -30.17
CA ALA A 306 -8.53 -0.17 -31.43
C ALA A 306 -7.76 -0.78 -32.61
N ASN A 307 -6.45 -1.00 -32.45
CA ASN A 307 -5.61 -1.62 -33.47
C ASN A 307 -6.00 -3.09 -33.74
N PHE A 308 -6.29 -3.86 -32.68
CA PHE A 308 -6.71 -5.24 -32.78
C PHE A 308 -8.07 -5.39 -33.49
N LEU A 309 -9.05 -4.55 -33.17
CA LEU A 309 -10.35 -4.55 -33.84
C LEU A 309 -10.22 -4.21 -35.34
N LEU A 310 -9.38 -3.24 -35.69
CA LEU A 310 -9.07 -2.93 -37.09
C LEU A 310 -8.43 -4.13 -37.81
N TYR A 311 -7.47 -4.80 -37.17
CA TYR A 311 -6.84 -5.99 -37.73
C TYR A 311 -7.86 -7.11 -37.98
N VAL A 312 -8.74 -7.35 -37.01
CA VAL A 312 -9.81 -8.35 -37.14
C VAL A 312 -10.75 -8.01 -38.29
N GLN A 313 -11.18 -6.75 -38.46
CA GLN A 313 -12.04 -6.32 -39.57
C GLN A 313 -11.38 -6.52 -40.95
N VAL A 314 -10.09 -6.25 -41.07
CA VAL A 314 -9.33 -6.48 -42.32
C VAL A 314 -9.22 -7.98 -42.61
N VAL A 315 -8.94 -8.80 -41.59
CA VAL A 315 -8.83 -10.26 -41.76
C VAL A 315 -10.18 -10.89 -42.11
N SER A 316 -11.28 -10.39 -41.54
CA SER A 316 -12.65 -10.81 -41.85
C SER A 316 -13.14 -10.37 -43.23
N GLY A 317 -12.36 -9.54 -43.95
CA GLY A 317 -12.68 -9.07 -45.29
C GLY A 317 -13.73 -7.95 -45.36
N GLU A 318 -14.10 -7.37 -44.21
CA GLU A 318 -15.05 -6.25 -44.13
C GLU A 318 -14.40 -4.93 -44.55
N LEU A 319 -13.08 -4.79 -44.33
CA LEU A 319 -12.27 -3.66 -44.79
C LEU A 319 -11.42 -4.04 -46.01
N SER A 320 -11.41 -3.17 -47.02
CA SER A 320 -10.57 -3.35 -48.20
C SER A 320 -9.08 -3.22 -47.86
N GLU A 321 -8.26 -4.14 -48.36
CA GLU A 321 -6.79 -4.14 -48.19
C GLU A 321 -6.08 -2.99 -48.93
N SER A 322 -6.82 -2.15 -49.66
CA SER A 322 -6.27 -1.03 -50.41
C SER A 322 -5.67 0.08 -49.55
N LEU A 323 -6.11 0.23 -48.29
CA LEU A 323 -5.63 1.30 -47.40
C LEU A 323 -4.31 0.96 -46.69
N LEU A 324 -4.17 -0.27 -46.18
CA LEU A 324 -2.96 -0.76 -45.52
C LEU A 324 -2.90 -2.30 -45.57
N PRO A 325 -1.77 -2.89 -45.97
CA PRO A 325 -1.60 -4.35 -45.93
C PRO A 325 -1.67 -4.93 -44.50
N ARG A 326 -2.18 -6.15 -44.38
CA ARG A 326 -2.47 -6.85 -43.10
C ARG A 326 -1.32 -6.86 -42.08
N GLY A 327 -0.07 -6.87 -42.54
CA GLY A 327 1.13 -6.91 -41.69
C GLY A 327 1.51 -5.59 -41.01
N TYR A 328 1.02 -4.44 -41.50
CA TYR A 328 1.39 -3.13 -40.95
C TYR A 328 0.65 -2.77 -39.66
N TYR A 329 -0.53 -3.36 -39.42
CA TYR A 329 -1.29 -3.16 -38.18
C TYR A 329 -0.53 -3.61 -36.92
N PRO A 330 -0.03 -4.86 -36.83
CA PRO A 330 0.77 -5.29 -35.68
C PRO A 330 2.12 -4.55 -35.60
N LEU A 331 2.72 -4.17 -36.73
CA LEU A 331 3.96 -3.37 -36.74
C LEU A 331 3.72 -1.98 -36.12
N ALA A 332 2.64 -1.29 -36.51
CA ALA A 332 2.29 0.02 -35.98
C ALA A 332 2.05 -0.03 -34.47
N LEU A 333 1.42 -1.10 -33.98
CA LEU A 333 1.22 -1.34 -32.55
C LEU A 333 2.56 -1.50 -31.82
N VAL A 334 3.48 -2.33 -32.33
CA VAL A 334 4.80 -2.54 -31.71
C VAL A 334 5.62 -1.24 -31.70
N VAL A 335 5.64 -0.50 -32.81
CA VAL A 335 6.33 0.81 -32.90
C VAL A 335 5.76 1.79 -31.88
N TYR A 336 4.43 1.86 -31.73
CA TYR A 336 3.79 2.73 -30.76
C TYR A 336 4.13 2.35 -29.30
N VAL A 337 4.11 1.04 -28.99
CA VAL A 337 4.49 0.52 -27.67
C VAL A 337 5.96 0.86 -27.36
N LEU A 338 6.87 0.64 -28.32
CA LEU A 338 8.28 1.00 -28.18
C LEU A 338 8.48 2.51 -28.00
N TYR A 339 7.77 3.34 -28.76
CA TYR A 339 7.82 4.79 -28.59
C TYR A 339 7.38 5.23 -27.19
N ARG A 340 6.27 4.68 -26.68
CA ARG A 340 5.73 5.03 -25.36
C ARG A 340 6.63 4.55 -24.22
N TYR A 341 7.11 3.30 -24.27
CA TYR A 341 7.92 2.73 -23.20
C TYR A 341 9.39 3.17 -23.27
N CYS A 342 10.03 3.12 -24.43
CA CYS A 342 11.45 3.42 -24.56
C CYS A 342 11.70 4.93 -24.70
N ILE A 343 11.02 5.62 -25.61
CA ILE A 343 11.43 6.98 -26.00
C ILE A 343 10.82 8.06 -25.10
N LYS A 344 9.50 8.04 -24.88
CA LYS A 344 8.79 9.10 -24.12
C LYS A 344 9.20 9.17 -22.64
N ALA A 345 9.57 8.03 -22.05
CA ALA A 345 9.90 7.90 -20.63
C ALA A 345 11.40 7.63 -20.36
N TRP A 346 12.29 7.97 -21.30
CA TRP A 346 13.71 7.60 -21.27
C TRP A 346 14.43 7.92 -19.96
N SER A 347 14.12 9.06 -19.31
CA SER A 347 14.73 9.44 -18.03
C SER A 347 14.40 8.47 -16.89
N ARG A 348 13.16 7.94 -16.84
CA ARG A 348 12.73 6.93 -15.86
C ARG A 348 13.26 5.54 -16.23
N GLN A 349 13.31 5.24 -17.53
CA GLN A 349 13.79 3.97 -18.08
C GLN A 349 15.28 3.73 -17.85
N LYS A 350 16.12 4.77 -17.77
CA LYS A 350 17.55 4.64 -17.43
C LYS A 350 17.79 3.94 -16.08
N ARG A 351 16.88 4.05 -15.12
CA ARG A 351 16.98 3.29 -13.86
C ARG A 351 16.59 1.82 -14.06
N LEU A 352 15.50 1.55 -14.78
CA LEU A 352 15.08 0.19 -15.09
C LEU A 352 16.14 -0.55 -15.92
N LEU A 353 16.73 0.10 -16.93
CA LEU A 353 17.81 -0.47 -17.74
C LEU A 353 19.07 -0.76 -16.93
N ARG A 354 19.41 0.09 -15.94
CA ARG A 354 20.49 -0.20 -14.99
C ARG A 354 20.16 -1.41 -14.13
N VAL A 355 18.95 -1.49 -13.59
CA VAL A 355 18.51 -2.66 -12.80
C VAL A 355 18.52 -3.94 -13.64
N LEU A 356 18.08 -3.89 -14.91
CA LEU A 356 18.13 -5.02 -15.84
C LEU A 356 19.57 -5.42 -16.19
N HIS A 357 20.44 -4.44 -16.40
CA HIS A 357 21.88 -4.66 -16.59
C HIS A 357 22.51 -5.32 -15.35
N ASP A 358 22.21 -4.82 -14.16
CA ASP A 358 22.73 -5.32 -12.89
C ASP A 358 22.20 -6.72 -12.59
N ILE A 359 20.95 -7.03 -12.99
CA ILE A 359 20.39 -8.39 -12.98
C ILE A 359 21.15 -9.31 -13.94
N ALA A 360 21.41 -8.87 -15.17
CA ALA A 360 22.15 -9.66 -16.16
C ALA A 360 23.60 -9.95 -15.73
N LEU A 361 24.20 -9.05 -14.95
CA LEU A 361 25.56 -9.15 -14.41
C LEU A 361 25.59 -9.50 -12.91
N THR A 362 24.55 -10.15 -12.41
CA THR A 362 24.38 -10.53 -10.99
C THR A 362 25.57 -11.21 -10.31
N PRO A 363 26.44 -12.02 -10.95
CA PRO A 363 27.63 -12.52 -10.25
C PRO A 363 28.63 -11.43 -9.86
N PHE A 364 28.54 -10.21 -10.41
CA PHE A 364 29.50 -9.11 -10.22
C PHE A 364 29.00 -7.97 -9.34
N PHE A 365 27.71 -7.92 -8.98
CA PHE A 365 27.10 -6.80 -8.26
C PHE A 365 26.32 -7.24 -7.01
N PRO A 366 26.29 -6.43 -5.93
CA PRO A 366 25.45 -6.71 -4.76
C PRO A 366 23.97 -6.60 -5.12
N VAL A 367 23.20 -7.64 -4.81
CA VAL A 367 21.79 -7.76 -5.18
C VAL A 367 20.91 -7.12 -4.11
N SER A 368 20.35 -5.94 -4.40
CA SER A 368 19.30 -5.32 -3.54
C SER A 368 17.97 -6.08 -3.65
N TYR A 369 17.09 -5.90 -2.66
CA TYR A 369 15.74 -6.51 -2.64
C TYR A 369 14.95 -6.19 -3.91
N PHE A 370 15.07 -4.97 -4.43
CA PHE A 370 14.41 -4.56 -5.67
C PHE A 370 14.88 -5.35 -6.90
N HIS A 371 16.16 -5.74 -6.97
CA HIS A 371 16.67 -6.59 -8.07
C HIS A 371 16.06 -8.00 -8.01
N THR A 372 15.91 -8.55 -6.80
CA THR A 372 15.22 -9.85 -6.61
C THR A 372 13.75 -9.74 -7.00
N PHE A 373 13.11 -8.65 -6.62
CA PHE A 373 11.72 -8.35 -6.97
C PHE A 373 11.52 -8.27 -8.49
N VAL A 374 12.33 -7.49 -9.20
CA VAL A 374 12.25 -7.35 -10.67
C VAL A 374 12.60 -8.65 -11.39
N GLY A 375 13.65 -9.35 -10.94
CA GLY A 375 14.04 -10.66 -11.49
C GLY A 375 12.90 -11.68 -11.43
N ASN A 376 12.15 -11.70 -10.33
CA ASN A 376 10.99 -12.59 -10.17
C ASN A 376 9.82 -12.27 -11.12
N TYR A 377 9.66 -11.00 -11.52
CA TYR A 377 8.69 -10.64 -12.56
C TYR A 377 9.18 -11.09 -13.95
N LEU A 378 10.48 -11.00 -14.24
CA LEU A 378 11.06 -11.41 -15.52
C LEU A 378 11.01 -12.92 -15.73
N THR A 379 11.27 -13.72 -14.70
CA THR A 379 11.18 -15.20 -14.80
C THR A 379 9.74 -15.67 -15.00
N SER A 380 8.74 -15.01 -14.39
CA SER A 380 7.32 -15.27 -14.68
C SER A 380 6.85 -14.72 -16.02
N ALA A 381 7.62 -13.85 -16.67
CA ALA A 381 7.33 -13.31 -18.01
C ALA A 381 7.86 -14.18 -19.16
N THR A 382 8.19 -15.44 -18.91
CA THR A 382 8.79 -16.35 -19.89
C THR A 382 8.02 -16.40 -21.22
N LYS A 383 6.68 -16.56 -21.19
CA LYS A 383 5.87 -16.61 -22.42
C LYS A 383 5.85 -15.27 -23.19
N MET A 384 5.78 -14.15 -22.47
CA MET A 384 5.89 -12.82 -23.06
C MET A 384 7.25 -12.63 -23.75
N ASN A 385 8.34 -13.07 -23.11
CA ASN A 385 9.68 -12.99 -23.68
C ASN A 385 9.83 -13.86 -24.94
N GLN A 386 9.22 -15.06 -24.96
CA GLN A 386 9.17 -15.93 -26.14
C GLN A 386 8.44 -15.23 -27.31
N ASP A 387 7.30 -14.59 -27.03
CA ASP A 387 6.53 -13.87 -28.05
C ASP A 387 7.23 -12.61 -28.56
N PHE A 388 7.98 -11.90 -27.70
CA PHE A 388 8.80 -10.78 -28.14
C PHE A 388 9.99 -11.20 -28.98
N ALA A 389 10.69 -12.28 -28.62
CA ALA A 389 11.73 -12.85 -29.47
C ALA A 389 11.15 -13.23 -30.84
N TRP A 390 9.98 -13.89 -30.85
CA TRP A 390 9.25 -14.23 -32.07
C TRP A 390 8.89 -12.97 -32.89
N THR A 391 8.37 -11.92 -32.25
CA THR A 391 7.97 -10.65 -32.89
C THR A 391 9.17 -9.93 -33.51
N VAL A 392 10.30 -9.86 -32.80
CA VAL A 392 11.53 -9.22 -33.30
C VAL A 392 12.03 -9.95 -34.53
N CYS A 393 12.10 -11.28 -34.51
CA CYS A 393 12.52 -12.04 -35.67
C CYS A 393 11.50 -11.93 -36.81
N PHE A 394 10.19 -12.03 -36.53
CA PHE A 394 9.12 -11.87 -37.53
C PHE A 394 9.27 -10.59 -38.36
N PHE A 395 9.68 -9.48 -37.74
CA PHE A 395 9.93 -8.22 -38.44
C PHE A 395 11.34 -8.09 -39.02
N ALA A 396 12.36 -8.70 -38.39
CA ALA A 396 13.77 -8.59 -38.80
C ALA A 396 14.15 -9.50 -39.98
N THR A 397 13.56 -10.70 -40.08
CA THR A 397 13.88 -11.68 -41.14
C THR A 397 13.03 -11.49 -42.40
N GLY A 398 11.97 -10.67 -42.35
CA GLY A 398 11.03 -10.53 -43.47
C GLY A 398 10.20 -11.79 -43.76
N GLU A 399 10.21 -12.78 -42.86
CA GLU A 399 9.59 -14.12 -42.93
C GLU A 399 8.04 -14.11 -42.90
N PHE A 400 7.38 -13.13 -43.50
CA PHE A 400 5.96 -13.33 -43.84
C PHE A 400 5.80 -14.44 -44.89
N THR A 401 6.86 -14.82 -45.62
CA THR A 401 6.78 -15.61 -46.85
C THR A 401 7.33 -17.04 -46.86
N GLU A 402 8.19 -17.52 -45.95
CA GLU A 402 8.44 -18.97 -45.77
C GLU A 402 9.31 -19.28 -44.55
N SER A 403 9.36 -20.56 -44.18
CA SER A 403 9.75 -21.09 -42.86
C SER A 403 10.95 -22.04 -42.93
N ASP A 404 11.97 -21.80 -42.10
CA ASP A 404 12.50 -22.72 -41.08
C ASP A 404 13.84 -22.18 -40.54
N ASP A 405 14.14 -22.40 -39.24
CA ASP A 405 15.37 -23.10 -38.85
C ASP A 405 15.69 -23.17 -37.34
N VAL A 406 16.38 -24.25 -37.02
CA VAL A 406 16.95 -24.80 -35.76
C VAL A 406 17.52 -23.78 -34.74
N VAL A 407 17.82 -22.56 -35.15
CA VAL A 407 18.28 -21.45 -34.29
C VAL A 407 17.30 -21.16 -33.15
N TRP A 408 16.00 -21.34 -33.42
CA TRP A 408 14.92 -21.15 -32.45
C TRP A 408 15.01 -22.10 -31.25
N VAL A 409 15.34 -23.37 -31.49
CA VAL A 409 15.44 -24.38 -30.42
C VAL A 409 16.61 -24.05 -29.49
N CYS A 410 17.74 -23.58 -30.02
CA CYS A 410 18.90 -23.20 -29.22
C CYS A 410 18.61 -21.99 -28.31
N LEU A 411 17.93 -20.96 -28.81
CA LEU A 411 17.54 -19.80 -28.00
C LEU A 411 16.53 -20.17 -26.89
N PHE A 412 15.58 -21.06 -27.17
CA PHE A 412 14.63 -21.54 -26.16
C PHE A 412 15.33 -22.36 -25.06
N VAL A 413 16.32 -23.17 -25.41
CA VAL A 413 17.13 -23.92 -24.43
C VAL A 413 17.96 -22.97 -23.56
N CYS A 414 18.62 -21.98 -24.16
CA CYS A 414 19.41 -20.99 -23.40
C CYS A 414 18.55 -20.16 -22.44
N SER A 415 17.37 -19.70 -22.86
CA SER A 415 16.43 -18.97 -21.99
C SER A 415 15.93 -19.84 -20.83
N SER A 416 15.66 -21.12 -21.07
CA SER A 416 15.14 -22.03 -20.05
C SER A 416 16.21 -22.41 -19.02
N LEU A 417 17.46 -22.61 -19.48
CA LEU A 417 18.60 -22.86 -18.61
C LEU A 417 18.92 -21.65 -17.72
N TYR A 418 18.81 -20.42 -18.26
CA TYR A 418 18.99 -19.20 -17.48
C TYR A 418 17.94 -19.06 -16.36
N SER A 419 16.66 -19.26 -16.67
CA SER A 419 15.58 -19.23 -15.65
C SER A 419 15.78 -20.30 -14.57
N TRP A 420 16.25 -21.50 -14.93
CA TRP A 420 16.57 -22.56 -13.96
C TRP A 420 17.76 -22.20 -13.05
N VAL A 421 18.83 -21.63 -13.60
CA VAL A 421 19.99 -21.15 -12.80
C VAL A 421 19.56 -20.08 -11.81
N TRP A 422 18.64 -19.19 -12.21
CA TRP A 422 18.09 -18.15 -11.33
C TRP A 422 17.34 -18.74 -10.14
N ASP A 423 16.45 -19.71 -10.37
CA ASP A 423 15.67 -20.37 -9.32
C ASP A 423 16.59 -21.07 -8.29
N VAL A 424 17.68 -21.69 -8.74
CA VAL A 424 18.64 -22.36 -7.84
C VAL A 424 19.50 -21.38 -7.05
N VAL A 425 19.93 -20.27 -7.65
CA VAL A 425 20.86 -19.32 -7.00
C VAL A 425 20.13 -18.37 -6.04
N MET A 426 18.96 -17.86 -6.43
CA MET A 426 18.24 -16.83 -5.68
C MET A 426 17.16 -17.39 -4.76
N ASP A 427 16.36 -18.36 -5.22
CA ASP A 427 15.25 -18.91 -4.44
C ASP A 427 15.72 -20.02 -3.48
N TRP A 428 16.74 -20.82 -3.83
CA TRP A 428 17.31 -21.86 -2.94
C TRP A 428 18.50 -21.38 -2.10
N GLY A 429 19.00 -20.16 -2.35
CA GLY A 429 19.99 -19.50 -1.48
C GLY A 429 21.40 -20.12 -1.45
N VAL A 430 21.74 -21.00 -2.39
CA VAL A 430 23.00 -21.78 -2.38
C VAL A 430 24.28 -20.92 -2.60
N GLY A 431 24.14 -19.64 -2.97
CA GLY A 431 25.28 -18.71 -3.13
C GLY A 431 25.53 -17.76 -1.96
N ARG A 432 24.69 -17.72 -0.93
CA ARG A 432 24.84 -16.77 0.18
C ARG A 432 25.51 -17.45 1.37
N ARG A 433 26.83 -17.27 1.53
CA ARG A 433 27.49 -17.51 2.83
C ARG A 433 26.94 -16.49 3.84
N PRO A 434 26.23 -16.90 4.90
CA PRO A 434 25.80 -15.98 5.95
C PRO A 434 26.95 -15.81 6.94
N ARG A 435 27.41 -14.57 7.16
CA ARG A 435 28.47 -14.27 8.14
C ARG A 435 27.94 -14.00 9.55
N HIS A 436 26.63 -14.06 9.80
CA HIS A 436 26.08 -14.05 11.15
C HIS A 436 24.88 -15.00 11.30
N GLU A 437 24.94 -15.77 12.38
CA GLU A 437 24.20 -17.00 12.67
C GLU A 437 22.69 -16.81 12.89
N PHE A 438 21.99 -17.88 12.50
CA PHE A 438 20.78 -18.46 13.08
C PHE A 438 20.13 -17.72 14.25
N LEU A 439 18.86 -17.32 14.05
CA LEU A 439 17.73 -17.55 14.96
C LEU A 439 16.45 -16.95 14.32
N ALA A 440 15.74 -17.75 13.53
CA ALA A 440 14.34 -17.47 13.16
C ALA A 440 13.40 -18.50 13.80
N THR A 441 13.64 -18.83 15.07
CA THR A 441 12.64 -19.45 15.93
C THR A 441 12.09 -18.39 16.85
N THR A 442 10.94 -17.80 16.51
CA THR A 442 9.82 -17.62 17.46
C THR A 442 8.59 -16.96 16.82
N ARG A 443 7.51 -17.75 16.78
CA ARG A 443 6.15 -17.35 17.14
C ARG A 443 5.38 -16.42 16.17
N ILE A 444 4.77 -17.03 15.14
CA ILE A 444 3.65 -16.42 14.41
C ILE A 444 2.33 -16.81 15.10
N LYS A 445 1.53 -15.81 15.47
CA LYS A 445 0.25 -15.94 16.20
C LYS A 445 -0.88 -16.49 15.30
N SER A 446 -1.30 -17.73 15.63
CA SER A 446 -2.56 -18.49 15.46
C SER A 446 -3.64 -18.16 14.39
N ARG A 447 -3.83 -16.93 13.86
CA ARG A 447 -4.86 -16.65 12.82
C ARG A 447 -4.32 -16.23 11.45
N ARG A 448 -3.03 -15.89 11.32
CA ARG A 448 -2.41 -15.54 10.02
C ARG A 448 -1.90 -16.76 9.24
N HIS A 449 -1.73 -17.89 9.91
CA HIS A 449 -1.28 -19.15 9.29
C HIS A 449 -2.24 -19.68 8.24
N VAL A 450 -3.55 -19.48 8.43
CA VAL A 450 -4.56 -19.91 7.44
C VAL A 450 -4.44 -19.11 6.15
N TYR A 451 -4.14 -17.80 6.24
CA TYR A 451 -3.91 -16.96 5.06
C TYR A 451 -2.65 -17.37 4.28
N TYR A 452 -1.54 -17.62 4.97
CA TYR A 452 -0.32 -18.11 4.32
C TYR A 452 -0.48 -19.55 3.80
N ALA A 453 -1.19 -20.43 4.50
CA ALA A 453 -1.45 -21.79 4.05
C ALA A 453 -2.37 -21.85 2.81
N VAL A 454 -3.41 -21.00 2.74
CA VAL A 454 -4.26 -20.85 1.55
C VAL A 454 -3.47 -20.27 0.39
N ALA A 455 -2.61 -19.27 0.63
CA ALA A 455 -1.73 -18.73 -0.41
C ALA A 455 -0.75 -19.78 -0.95
N ILE A 456 -0.17 -20.61 -0.08
CA ILE A 456 0.71 -21.74 -0.46
C ILE A 456 -0.07 -22.81 -1.24
N GLY A 457 -1.32 -23.10 -0.85
CA GLY A 457 -2.18 -24.04 -1.58
C GLY A 457 -2.58 -23.54 -2.97
N ILE A 458 -2.92 -22.26 -3.09
CA ILE A 458 -3.19 -21.59 -4.37
C ILE A 458 -1.93 -21.57 -5.25
N ASP A 459 -0.77 -21.28 -4.65
CA ASP A 459 0.53 -21.29 -5.32
C ASP A 459 0.87 -22.68 -5.86
N LEU A 460 0.61 -23.74 -5.10
CA LEU A 460 0.78 -25.13 -5.53
C LEU A 460 -0.10 -25.45 -6.74
N VAL A 461 -1.40 -25.15 -6.69
CA VAL A 461 -2.35 -25.45 -7.77
C VAL A 461 -2.01 -24.67 -9.05
N LEU A 462 -1.69 -23.38 -8.92
CA LEU A 462 -1.30 -22.54 -10.07
C LEU A 462 0.05 -22.95 -10.64
N SER A 463 0.97 -23.45 -9.81
CA SER A 463 2.28 -23.97 -10.26
C SER A 463 2.18 -25.29 -11.02
N PHE A 464 1.05 -26.00 -10.97
CA PHE A 464 0.80 -27.14 -11.85
C PHE A 464 0.14 -26.74 -13.17
N SER A 465 -0.41 -25.52 -13.30
CA SER A 465 -1.12 -25.09 -14.51
C SER A 465 -0.23 -25.10 -15.78
N TRP A 466 1.07 -24.82 -15.66
CA TRP A 466 1.98 -24.85 -16.81
C TRP A 466 2.27 -26.26 -17.33
N THR A 467 2.15 -27.29 -16.48
CA THR A 467 2.37 -28.70 -16.88
C THR A 467 1.29 -29.23 -17.82
N LEU A 468 0.08 -28.66 -17.74
CA LEU A 468 -1.01 -28.95 -18.68
C LEU A 468 -0.70 -28.46 -20.10
N ALA A 469 0.20 -27.48 -20.27
CA ALA A 469 0.62 -27.00 -21.59
C ALA A 469 1.66 -27.92 -22.28
N LEU A 470 2.17 -28.95 -21.60
CA LEU A 470 3.13 -29.92 -22.15
C LEU A 470 2.46 -31.15 -22.79
N ILE A 471 1.17 -31.36 -22.55
CA ILE A 471 0.44 -32.51 -23.12
C ILE A 471 0.25 -32.24 -24.62
N PRO A 472 0.83 -33.06 -25.52
CA PRO A 472 0.65 -32.87 -26.95
C PRO A 472 -0.84 -32.98 -27.28
N PRO A 473 -1.40 -32.01 -28.04
CA PRO A 473 -2.77 -32.11 -28.50
C PRO A 473 -2.81 -33.18 -29.60
N ASP A 474 -2.92 -34.44 -29.22
CA ASP A 474 -3.20 -35.51 -30.17
C ASP A 474 -4.56 -35.21 -30.81
N ALA A 475 -4.51 -34.96 -32.12
CA ALA A 475 -5.63 -34.56 -32.95
C ALA A 475 -6.72 -35.65 -32.94
N GLY A 476 -7.68 -35.55 -32.00
CA GLY A 476 -8.83 -36.44 -31.95
C GLY A 476 -9.47 -36.65 -30.58
N SER A 477 -8.80 -36.31 -29.47
CA SER A 477 -9.42 -36.44 -28.14
C SER A 477 -10.19 -35.15 -27.76
N PRO A 478 -11.40 -35.25 -27.18
CA PRO A 478 -12.13 -34.08 -26.68
C PRO A 478 -11.34 -33.33 -25.60
N LEU A 479 -10.47 -34.04 -24.88
CA LEU A 479 -9.53 -33.47 -23.90
C LEU A 479 -8.47 -32.55 -24.55
N GLY A 480 -7.96 -32.88 -25.73
CA GLY A 480 -6.99 -32.06 -26.45
C GLY A 480 -7.57 -30.73 -26.94
N THR A 481 -8.81 -30.74 -27.44
CA THR A 481 -9.52 -29.52 -27.85
C THR A 481 -9.81 -28.61 -26.66
N VAL A 482 -10.22 -29.18 -25.52
CA VAL A 482 -10.42 -28.45 -24.26
C VAL A 482 -9.09 -27.87 -23.77
N LEU A 483 -8.00 -28.62 -23.80
CA LEU A 483 -6.68 -28.10 -23.40
C LEU A 483 -6.23 -26.92 -24.27
N LEU A 484 -6.47 -26.99 -25.58
CA LEU A 484 -6.16 -25.91 -26.52
C LEU A 484 -6.99 -24.65 -26.23
N SER A 485 -8.27 -24.80 -25.89
CA SER A 485 -9.14 -23.67 -25.54
C SER A 485 -8.78 -23.06 -24.18
N MET A 486 -8.25 -23.85 -23.24
CA MET A 486 -7.78 -23.37 -21.93
C MET A 486 -6.39 -22.70 -21.98
N GLN A 487 -5.62 -22.89 -23.04
CA GLN A 487 -4.24 -22.41 -23.15
C GLN A 487 -4.07 -20.89 -22.98
N PRO A 488 -4.92 -20.02 -23.58
CA PRO A 488 -4.87 -18.58 -23.35
C PRO A 488 -5.09 -18.19 -21.89
N MET A 489 -5.98 -18.90 -21.17
CA MET A 489 -6.23 -18.63 -19.76
C MET A 489 -5.04 -18.97 -18.89
N MET A 490 -4.39 -20.11 -19.14
CA MET A 490 -3.22 -20.55 -18.38
C MET A 490 -2.04 -19.55 -18.49
N MET A 491 -1.93 -18.84 -19.62
CA MET A 491 -0.88 -17.83 -19.82
C MET A 491 -1.04 -16.58 -18.92
N PHE A 492 -2.26 -16.24 -18.49
CA PHE A 492 -2.51 -15.12 -17.57
C PHE A 492 -2.39 -15.52 -16.09
N MET A 493 -2.53 -16.81 -15.76
CA MET A 493 -2.53 -17.30 -14.38
C MET A 493 -1.17 -17.15 -13.69
N GLU A 494 -0.08 -17.41 -14.40
CA GLU A 494 1.29 -17.33 -13.86
C GLU A 494 1.68 -15.89 -13.45
N PRO A 495 1.46 -14.85 -14.28
CA PRO A 495 1.65 -13.46 -13.87
C PRO A 495 0.81 -13.06 -12.64
N MET A 496 -0.46 -13.50 -12.55
CA MET A 496 -1.34 -13.20 -11.42
C MET A 496 -0.81 -13.81 -10.11
N ARG A 497 -0.39 -15.08 -10.16
CA ARG A 497 0.25 -15.78 -9.04
C ARG A 497 1.46 -14.99 -8.52
N ARG A 498 2.32 -14.53 -9.43
CA ARG A 498 3.52 -13.77 -9.07
C ARG A 498 3.20 -12.40 -8.48
N ALA A 499 2.19 -11.68 -9.00
CA ALA A 499 1.75 -10.41 -8.43
C ALA A 499 1.22 -10.57 -6.99
N MET A 500 0.48 -11.65 -6.72
CA MET A 500 0.02 -12.00 -5.38
C MET A 500 1.20 -12.28 -4.43
N TRP A 501 2.15 -13.11 -4.85
CA TRP A 501 3.34 -13.44 -4.05
C TRP A 501 4.21 -12.22 -3.77
N SER A 502 4.34 -11.32 -4.75
CA SER A 502 5.08 -10.07 -4.64
C SER A 502 4.53 -9.16 -3.53
N CYS A 503 3.20 -9.04 -3.42
CA CYS A 503 2.55 -8.33 -2.31
C CYS A 503 2.84 -8.98 -0.95
N LEU A 504 2.82 -10.32 -0.89
CA LEU A 504 3.10 -11.09 0.32
C LEU A 504 4.55 -10.93 0.78
N ALA A 505 5.50 -10.99 -0.15
CA ALA A 505 6.92 -10.84 0.11
C ALA A 505 7.26 -9.44 0.64
N ILE A 506 6.75 -8.38 0.01
CA ILE A 506 6.96 -6.99 0.47
C ILE A 506 6.37 -6.80 1.87
N LYS A 507 5.18 -7.35 2.12
CA LYS A 507 4.56 -7.31 3.44
C LYS A 507 5.38 -8.03 4.49
N ASN A 508 5.97 -9.17 4.14
CA ASN A 508 6.85 -9.90 5.05
C ASN A 508 8.12 -9.10 5.37
N GLU A 509 8.72 -8.47 4.35
CA GLU A 509 9.90 -7.61 4.52
C GLU A 509 9.58 -6.37 5.36
N HIS A 510 8.41 -5.75 5.16
CA HIS A 510 7.91 -4.66 6.01
C HIS A 510 7.81 -5.07 7.48
N LEU A 511 7.25 -6.27 7.75
CA LEU A 511 7.14 -6.80 9.11
C LEU A 511 8.51 -7.11 9.72
N ARG A 512 9.47 -7.57 8.91
CA ARG A 512 10.83 -7.85 9.36
C ARG A 512 11.59 -6.57 9.73
N ASN A 513 11.48 -5.53 8.89
CA ASN A 513 12.12 -4.25 9.12
C ASN A 513 11.52 -3.51 10.33
N THR A 514 10.19 -3.50 10.47
CA THR A 514 9.52 -2.87 11.64
C THR A 514 9.85 -3.54 12.97
N LEU A 515 10.15 -4.84 12.98
CA LEU A 515 10.63 -5.57 14.17
C LEU A 515 12.12 -5.30 14.47
N GLY A 516 12.95 -5.02 13.45
CA GLY A 516 14.35 -4.62 13.63
C GLY A 516 14.52 -3.20 14.18
N PHE A 517 13.67 -2.26 13.76
CA PHE A 517 13.69 -0.86 14.24
C PHE A 517 13.23 -0.68 15.69
N GLN A 518 12.55 -1.66 16.29
CA GLN A 518 12.28 -1.63 17.75
C GLN A 518 13.56 -1.76 18.59
N SER A 519 14.70 -2.13 18.00
CA SER A 519 15.98 -2.28 18.72
C SER A 519 16.91 -1.06 18.63
N THR A 520 16.69 -0.11 17.71
CA THR A 520 17.63 1.01 17.50
C THR A 520 16.90 2.20 16.84
N TYR A 521 16.43 3.14 17.67
CA TYR A 521 16.02 4.54 17.38
C TYR A 521 15.20 4.90 16.11
N SER A 522 14.07 5.58 16.40
CA SER A 522 13.34 6.62 15.63
C SER A 522 13.54 6.68 14.10
N LEU A 523 12.54 6.16 13.38
CA LEU A 523 12.36 6.32 11.93
C LEU A 523 11.94 7.79 11.61
N PRO A 524 12.60 8.50 10.68
CA PRO A 524 12.13 9.80 10.20
C PRO A 524 10.96 9.58 9.25
N LEU A 525 9.74 9.76 9.77
CA LEU A 525 8.50 9.48 9.05
C LEU A 525 8.07 10.73 8.26
N HIS A 526 8.28 10.73 6.94
CA HIS A 526 7.55 11.61 6.03
C HIS A 526 6.10 11.13 5.96
N LEU A 527 5.25 11.68 6.82
CA LEU A 527 3.80 11.46 6.80
C LEU A 527 3.15 12.50 5.91
N ASP A 528 2.63 12.08 4.76
CA ASP A 528 1.63 12.88 4.04
C ASP A 528 0.43 13.20 4.98
N PRO A 529 -0.21 14.37 4.85
CA PRO A 529 -1.35 14.75 5.68
C PRO A 529 -2.53 13.79 5.47
N PRO A 530 -3.29 13.44 6.53
CA PRO A 530 -4.50 12.65 6.37
C PRO A 530 -5.54 13.51 5.65
N SER A 531 -5.86 13.16 4.41
CA SER A 531 -7.08 13.66 3.76
C SER A 531 -8.28 13.26 4.61
N SER A 532 -9.05 14.26 5.02
CA SER A 532 -10.37 14.13 5.63
C SER A 532 -11.32 13.44 4.66
N LEU A 533 -11.44 12.12 4.79
CA LEU A 533 -12.61 11.40 4.30
C LEU A 533 -13.11 10.51 5.43
N ASP A 534 -14.34 10.81 5.85
CA ASP A 534 -15.24 9.87 6.49
C ASP A 534 -15.36 8.63 5.60
N GLU A 535 -14.52 7.63 5.84
CA GLU A 535 -14.81 6.26 5.42
C GLU A 535 -14.77 5.36 6.66
N GLY A 536 -15.97 4.89 7.02
CA GLY A 536 -16.19 3.98 8.12
C GLY A 536 -15.20 2.82 8.07
N LYS A 537 -14.69 2.42 9.23
CA LYS A 537 -13.84 1.24 9.43
C LYS A 537 -14.43 0.04 8.66
N ALA A 538 -13.97 -0.15 7.42
CA ALA A 538 -14.13 -1.40 6.70
C ALA A 538 -13.27 -2.39 7.46
N SER A 539 -13.93 -3.14 8.35
CA SER A 539 -13.35 -4.25 9.09
C SER A 539 -12.54 -5.11 8.12
N ALA A 540 -11.42 -5.69 8.55
CA ALA A 540 -10.61 -6.57 7.72
C ALA A 540 -11.45 -7.67 6.99
N THR A 541 -12.61 -8.03 7.57
CA THR A 541 -13.66 -8.82 6.92
C THR A 541 -14.18 -8.24 5.60
N THR A 542 -14.45 -6.94 5.50
CA THR A 542 -14.91 -6.28 4.26
C THR A 542 -13.87 -6.36 3.15
N TYR A 543 -12.57 -6.27 3.45
CA TYR A 543 -11.51 -6.46 2.47
C TYR A 543 -11.38 -7.93 2.05
N VAL A 544 -11.53 -8.87 2.98
CA VAL A 544 -11.59 -10.30 2.66
C VAL A 544 -12.79 -10.61 1.78
N TYR A 545 -13.97 -10.02 2.04
CA TYR A 545 -15.14 -10.16 1.17
C TYR A 545 -14.93 -9.51 -0.18
N LYS A 546 -14.29 -8.33 -0.27
CA LYS A 546 -13.98 -7.68 -1.56
C LYS A 546 -12.99 -8.50 -2.39
N ILE A 547 -11.93 -9.03 -1.76
CA ILE A 547 -10.93 -9.88 -2.42
C ILE A 547 -11.54 -11.23 -2.79
N ALA A 548 -12.33 -11.84 -1.91
CA ALA A 548 -13.03 -13.09 -2.18
C ALA A 548 -14.10 -12.93 -3.26
N ALA A 549 -14.81 -11.80 -3.30
CA ALA A 549 -15.78 -11.49 -4.35
C ALA A 549 -15.10 -11.19 -5.68
N LEU A 550 -13.94 -10.53 -5.68
CA LEU A 550 -13.12 -10.35 -6.88
C LEU A 550 -12.57 -11.69 -7.37
N SER A 551 -12.03 -12.54 -6.50
CA SER A 551 -11.54 -13.87 -6.88
C SER A 551 -12.67 -14.80 -7.30
N ALA A 552 -13.84 -14.72 -6.66
CA ALA A 552 -15.03 -15.47 -7.05
C ALA A 552 -15.62 -14.96 -8.36
N GLY A 553 -15.62 -13.64 -8.60
CA GLY A 553 -16.02 -13.06 -9.88
C GLY A 553 -15.09 -13.46 -11.01
N LEU A 554 -13.78 -13.46 -10.77
CA LEU A 554 -12.75 -13.98 -11.69
C LEU A 554 -12.90 -15.48 -11.92
N LEU A 555 -13.18 -16.26 -10.87
CA LEU A 555 -13.47 -17.69 -10.98
C LEU A 555 -14.76 -17.93 -11.76
N CYS A 556 -15.85 -17.20 -11.50
CA CYS A 556 -17.09 -17.31 -12.25
C CYS A 556 -16.92 -16.86 -13.71
N LEU A 557 -16.12 -15.82 -14.00
CA LEU A 557 -15.78 -15.42 -15.36
C LEU A 557 -14.94 -16.49 -16.06
N SER A 558 -13.99 -17.12 -15.36
CA SER A 558 -13.22 -18.23 -15.89
C SER A 558 -14.08 -19.48 -16.12
N VAL A 559 -15.00 -19.81 -15.21
CA VAL A 559 -15.92 -20.95 -15.31
C VAL A 559 -16.99 -20.70 -16.37
N ALA A 560 -17.55 -19.50 -16.47
CA ALA A 560 -18.46 -19.13 -17.54
C ALA A 560 -17.78 -19.20 -18.90
N ALA A 561 -16.51 -18.80 -18.99
CA ALA A 561 -15.72 -18.95 -20.22
C ALA A 561 -15.35 -20.42 -20.52
N ILE A 562 -15.29 -21.30 -19.51
CA ILE A 562 -15.11 -22.75 -19.67
C ILE A 562 -16.41 -23.44 -20.11
N VAL A 563 -17.56 -22.94 -19.68
CA VAL A 563 -18.87 -23.54 -19.99
C VAL A 563 -19.46 -23.00 -21.31
N LEU A 564 -19.05 -21.80 -21.73
CA LEU A 564 -19.53 -21.14 -22.96
C LEU A 564 -18.52 -21.20 -24.13
N GLY A 565 -17.30 -21.66 -23.90
CA GLY A 565 -16.32 -22.00 -24.94
C GLY A 565 -16.33 -23.49 -25.24
#